data_AF-A0A839ZYJ6-F1
#
_entry.id   AF-A0A839ZYJ6-F1
#
_cell.length_a   1.000
_cell.length_b   1.000
_cell.length_c   1.000
_cell.angle_alpha   90.00
_cell.angle_beta   90.00
_cell.angle_gamma   90.00
#
_symmetry.space_group_name_H-M   'P 1'
#
loop_
_entity.id
_entity.type
_entity.pdbx_description
1 polymer ?
#
loop_
_entity_poly.entity_id
_entity_poly.type
_entity_poly.pdbx_seq_one_letter_code
_entity_poly.pdbx_strand_id
1 'polypeptide(L)'
;MLRVHVPVLAFAAASCLWSGSAQAARYYDVTLKGELVNELGYSPWELNTGVDQNLAIGDIVTLTARFSADRAFEQGGGFVAGLYGLPASGAEFWRLDVGGLSWTSTHEMYDGFPIYVDDEKFYADPSIRFSGGKVTGISGEMVPTSTDTIPVFRLADFRIEPGEGLYGNTYGTQGFKGTWDYAHSSAVLSGVPEPTTWAIMIVGFGMTGAAIRAARRARTATAAA
;
A
#
# COMPACT_ATOMS: atom_id res chain seq x y z
N MET A 1 14.26 -7.33 77.91
CA MET A 1 14.87 -7.59 76.59
C MET A 1 13.78 -8.10 75.66
N LEU A 2 13.28 -7.27 74.75
CA LEU A 2 12.24 -7.64 73.77
C LEU A 2 12.73 -7.13 72.40
N ARG A 3 13.06 -8.06 71.48
CA ARG A 3 13.44 -7.73 70.10
C ARG A 3 12.17 -7.72 69.24
N VAL A 4 11.77 -6.56 68.75
CA VAL A 4 10.76 -6.43 67.70
C VAL A 4 11.48 -6.51 66.36
N HIS A 5 11.21 -7.55 65.56
CA HIS A 5 11.59 -7.61 64.16
C HIS A 5 10.41 -7.12 63.31
N VAL A 6 10.57 -5.97 62.67
CA VAL A 6 9.71 -5.54 61.56
C VAL A 6 10.51 -5.75 60.27
N PRO A 7 10.10 -6.65 59.36
CA PRO A 7 10.70 -6.67 58.03
C PRO A 7 10.09 -5.53 57.20
N VAL A 8 10.93 -4.58 56.83
CA VAL A 8 10.64 -3.59 55.78
C VAL A 8 10.65 -4.33 54.45
N LEU A 9 9.47 -4.58 53.88
CA LEU A 9 9.31 -5.02 52.49
C LEU A 9 9.35 -3.78 51.59
N ALA A 10 10.55 -3.48 51.08
CA ALA A 10 10.74 -2.53 50.00
C ALA A 10 10.35 -3.19 48.66
N PHE A 11 9.18 -2.85 48.13
CA PHE A 11 8.87 -3.07 46.72
C PHE A 11 9.15 -1.78 45.95
N ALA A 12 10.37 -1.64 45.42
CA ALA A 12 10.68 -0.65 44.40
C ALA A 12 10.49 -1.31 43.02
N ALA A 13 9.30 -1.16 42.45
CA ALA A 13 9.09 -1.45 41.03
C ALA A 13 9.46 -0.19 40.24
N ALA A 14 10.72 -0.10 39.82
CA ALA A 14 11.16 0.90 38.86
C ALA A 14 10.73 0.45 37.46
N SER A 15 9.50 0.79 37.06
CA SER A 15 9.12 0.77 35.65
C SER A 15 9.71 2.01 34.99
N CYS A 16 10.88 1.87 34.38
CA CYS A 16 11.36 2.83 33.39
C CYS A 16 10.41 2.79 32.19
N LEU A 17 9.38 3.64 32.19
CA LEU A 17 8.56 3.89 31.02
C LEU A 17 9.38 4.76 30.07
N TRP A 18 10.11 4.12 29.16
CA TRP A 18 10.54 4.76 27.93
C TRP A 18 9.28 5.06 27.12
N SER A 19 8.69 6.23 27.33
CA SER A 19 7.60 6.76 26.51
C SER A 19 8.18 7.33 25.21
N GLY A 20 8.70 6.46 24.36
CA GLY A 20 8.70 6.74 22.93
C GLY A 20 7.27 6.50 22.46
N SER A 21 6.52 7.55 22.15
CA SER A 21 5.24 7.41 21.47
C SER A 21 5.51 6.79 20.09
N ALA A 22 5.37 5.48 19.97
CA ALA A 22 5.42 4.80 18.69
C ALA A 22 4.16 5.17 17.92
N GLN A 23 4.25 6.21 17.09
CA GLN A 23 3.14 6.70 16.27
C GLN A 23 2.49 5.54 15.50
N ALA A 24 1.16 5.47 15.52
CA ALA A 24 0.39 4.51 14.75
C ALA A 24 0.89 4.45 13.30
N ALA A 25 1.21 3.25 12.81
CA ALA A 25 1.49 3.07 11.39
C ALA A 25 0.24 3.46 10.59
N ARG A 26 0.41 4.44 9.70
CA ARG A 26 -0.66 4.97 8.85
C ARG A 26 -0.34 4.62 7.42
N TYR A 27 -1.33 4.09 6.71
CA TYR A 27 -1.18 3.68 5.32
C TYR A 27 -2.21 4.38 4.47
N TYR A 28 -1.83 4.77 3.27
CA TYR A 28 -2.81 5.06 2.22
C TYR A 28 -3.17 3.77 1.51
N ASP A 29 -4.46 3.50 1.42
CA ASP A 29 -5.04 2.48 0.58
C ASP A 29 -5.64 3.16 -0.65
N VAL A 30 -5.08 2.84 -1.82
CA VAL A 30 -5.42 3.48 -3.09
C VAL A 30 -6.02 2.47 -4.05
N THR A 31 -7.16 2.83 -4.65
CA THR A 31 -7.77 2.13 -5.78
C THR A 31 -8.07 3.14 -6.87
N LEU A 32 -7.58 2.88 -8.08
CA LEU A 32 -7.95 3.61 -9.28
C LEU A 32 -8.33 2.59 -10.36
N LYS A 33 -9.44 2.83 -11.04
CA LYS A 33 -9.87 2.02 -12.16
C LYS A 33 -9.84 2.83 -13.43
N GLY A 34 -9.72 2.15 -14.55
CA GLY A 34 -10.13 2.69 -15.83
C GLY A 34 -10.36 1.58 -16.83
N GLU A 35 -10.55 1.95 -18.07
CA GLU A 35 -11.06 1.04 -19.10
C GLU A 35 -10.23 1.19 -20.37
N LEU A 36 -9.93 0.06 -21.03
CA LEU A 36 -9.38 0.06 -22.37
C LEU A 36 -10.47 0.48 -23.35
N VAL A 37 -10.28 1.60 -24.06
CA VAL A 37 -11.34 2.19 -24.90
C VAL A 37 -11.05 2.06 -26.40
N ASN A 38 -9.80 1.82 -26.78
CA ASN A 38 -9.42 1.78 -28.19
C ASN A 38 -8.18 0.90 -28.42
N GLU A 39 -8.19 0.13 -29.51
CA GLU A 39 -7.00 -0.51 -30.07
C GLU A 39 -6.20 0.51 -30.89
N LEU A 40 -4.88 0.51 -30.72
CA LEU A 40 -4.01 1.47 -31.42
C LEU A 40 -3.78 1.11 -32.89
N GLY A 41 -4.08 -0.13 -33.29
CA GLY A 41 -4.10 -0.55 -34.69
C GLY A 41 -2.72 -0.54 -35.35
N TYR A 42 -1.67 -0.91 -34.62
CA TYR A 42 -0.34 -1.03 -35.22
C TYR A 42 -0.35 -2.10 -36.30
N SER A 43 0.34 -1.83 -37.41
CA SER A 43 0.48 -2.82 -38.48
C SER A 43 1.18 -4.07 -37.94
N PRO A 44 0.68 -5.28 -38.24
CA PRO A 44 1.40 -6.50 -37.88
C PRO A 44 2.78 -6.53 -38.51
N TRP A 45 3.76 -6.96 -37.73
CA TRP A 45 5.14 -7.24 -38.16
C TRP A 45 5.61 -8.47 -37.40
N GLU A 46 6.82 -8.98 -37.63
CA GLU A 46 7.30 -10.29 -37.09
C GLU A 46 7.09 -10.46 -35.57
N LEU A 47 6.95 -9.34 -34.91
CA LEU A 47 7.05 -9.12 -33.48
C LEU A 47 5.75 -8.57 -32.86
N ASN A 48 4.82 -8.09 -33.69
CA ASN A 48 3.46 -7.74 -33.30
C ASN A 48 2.49 -8.62 -34.09
N THR A 49 2.00 -9.69 -33.44
CA THR A 49 0.99 -10.59 -34.03
C THR A 49 -0.38 -9.95 -34.16
N GLY A 50 -0.60 -8.81 -33.51
CA GLY A 50 -1.83 -8.08 -33.60
C GLY A 50 -3.01 -8.78 -32.92
N VAL A 51 -2.76 -9.69 -31.97
CA VAL A 51 -3.81 -10.31 -31.15
C VAL A 51 -3.22 -10.57 -29.78
N ASP A 52 -3.67 -9.79 -28.78
CA ASP A 52 -3.40 -10.10 -27.37
C ASP A 52 -4.58 -10.88 -26.82
N GLN A 53 -4.37 -12.14 -26.43
CA GLN A 53 -5.45 -12.98 -25.89
C GLN A 53 -5.96 -12.52 -24.52
N ASN A 54 -5.21 -11.63 -23.85
CA ASN A 54 -5.53 -11.16 -22.51
C ASN A 54 -6.25 -9.81 -22.53
N LEU A 55 -6.14 -9.05 -23.62
CA LEU A 55 -6.59 -7.65 -23.64
C LEU A 55 -7.66 -7.44 -24.71
N ALA A 56 -8.72 -6.75 -24.33
CA ALA A 56 -9.81 -6.33 -25.20
C ALA A 56 -10.31 -4.92 -24.82
N ILE A 57 -10.92 -4.24 -25.79
CA ILE A 57 -11.69 -3.02 -25.52
C ILE A 57 -12.82 -3.37 -24.53
N GLY A 58 -13.00 -2.53 -23.51
CA GLY A 58 -13.92 -2.74 -22.41
C GLY A 58 -13.29 -3.38 -21.17
N ASP A 59 -12.04 -3.87 -21.28
CA ASP A 59 -11.38 -4.44 -20.12
C ASP A 59 -11.06 -3.38 -19.07
N ILE A 60 -11.31 -3.74 -17.81
CA ILE A 60 -11.07 -2.86 -16.67
C ILE A 60 -9.63 -3.04 -16.20
N VAL A 61 -8.88 -1.94 -16.24
CA VAL A 61 -7.57 -1.82 -15.62
C VAL A 61 -7.75 -1.34 -14.19
N THR A 62 -7.21 -2.09 -13.23
CA THR A 62 -7.27 -1.73 -11.81
C THR A 62 -5.87 -1.50 -11.28
N LEU A 63 -5.59 -0.27 -10.86
CA LEU A 63 -4.44 0.07 -10.04
C LEU A 63 -4.82 -0.04 -8.56
N THR A 64 -4.05 -0.83 -7.82
CA THR A 64 -4.13 -0.93 -6.36
C THR A 64 -2.78 -0.58 -5.77
N ALA A 65 -2.78 0.23 -4.71
CA ALA A 65 -1.56 0.53 -3.98
C ALA A 65 -1.84 0.66 -2.48
N ARG A 66 -0.85 0.25 -1.70
CA ARG A 66 -0.79 0.47 -0.26
C ARG A 66 0.61 0.94 0.11
N PHE A 67 0.72 2.08 0.76
CA PHE A 67 2.03 2.64 1.15
C PHE A 67 1.94 3.42 2.44
N SER A 68 3.06 3.48 3.18
CA SER A 68 3.15 4.29 4.40
C SER A 68 2.82 5.76 4.11
N ALA A 69 2.11 6.42 5.02
CA ALA A 69 1.81 7.85 4.94
C ALA A 69 3.08 8.71 4.85
N ASP A 70 4.23 8.21 5.33
CA ASP A 70 5.53 8.90 5.26
C ASP A 70 6.06 9.02 3.82
N ARG A 71 5.49 8.29 2.86
CA ARG A 71 5.82 8.40 1.43
C ARG A 71 5.00 9.46 0.69
N ALA A 72 4.00 10.05 1.35
CA ALA A 72 3.12 11.06 0.77
C ALA A 72 3.62 12.47 1.09
N PHE A 73 4.04 13.20 0.07
CA PHE A 73 4.56 14.56 0.18
C PHE A 73 3.46 15.56 -0.19
N GLU A 74 3.29 16.61 0.61
CA GLU A 74 2.32 17.66 0.31
C GLU A 74 2.75 18.46 -0.93
N GLN A 75 1.85 18.57 -1.90
CA GLN A 75 2.09 19.34 -3.13
C GLN A 75 0.78 19.89 -3.67
N GLY A 76 0.74 21.19 -3.96
CA GLY A 76 -0.37 21.81 -4.70
C GLY A 76 -1.77 21.65 -4.09
N GLY A 77 -1.88 21.60 -2.75
CA GLY A 77 -3.16 21.38 -2.06
C GLY A 77 -3.64 19.92 -2.03
N GLY A 78 -2.74 18.99 -2.32
CA GLY A 78 -2.93 17.56 -2.15
C GLY A 78 -1.63 16.89 -1.77
N PHE A 79 -1.49 15.62 -2.15
CA PHE A 79 -0.31 14.83 -1.93
C PHE A 79 0.17 14.21 -3.23
N VAL A 80 1.47 13.95 -3.30
CA VAL A 80 2.09 13.08 -4.28
C VAL A 80 2.85 11.98 -3.54
N ALA A 81 2.69 10.75 -3.99
CA ALA A 81 3.41 9.61 -3.43
C ALA A 81 4.11 8.82 -4.53
N GLY A 82 5.40 8.58 -4.32
CA GLY A 82 6.19 7.65 -5.11
C GLY A 82 5.87 6.21 -4.75
N LEU A 83 5.61 5.39 -5.75
CA LEU A 83 5.38 3.95 -5.59
C LEU A 83 6.64 3.12 -5.81
N TYR A 84 7.73 3.77 -6.22
CA TYR A 84 9.02 3.11 -6.41
C TYR A 84 9.50 2.42 -5.12
N GLY A 85 10.13 1.26 -5.30
CA GLY A 85 10.74 0.49 -4.23
C GLY A 85 9.74 -0.11 -3.24
N LEU A 86 8.43 0.00 -3.51
CA LEU A 86 7.44 -0.77 -2.76
C LEU A 86 7.58 -2.26 -3.13
N PRO A 87 7.40 -3.18 -2.16
CA PRO A 87 7.33 -4.60 -2.47
C PRO A 87 6.23 -4.94 -3.49
N ALA A 88 6.36 -6.08 -4.17
CA ALA A 88 5.29 -6.56 -5.07
C ALA A 88 4.05 -7.06 -4.30
N SER A 89 4.17 -7.31 -2.99
CA SER A 89 3.09 -7.75 -2.11
C SER A 89 3.40 -7.49 -0.63
N GLY A 90 2.40 -7.58 0.23
CA GLY A 90 2.56 -7.50 1.68
C GLY A 90 1.84 -6.28 2.28
N ALA A 91 2.43 -5.69 3.30
CA ALA A 91 1.86 -4.52 3.99
C ALA A 91 1.92 -3.25 3.15
N GLU A 92 2.94 -3.14 2.30
CA GLU A 92 3.13 -2.06 1.34
C GLU A 92 3.34 -2.71 -0.03
N PHE A 93 2.61 -2.23 -1.04
CA PHE A 93 2.71 -2.74 -2.41
C PHE A 93 2.05 -1.80 -3.40
N TRP A 94 2.28 -2.05 -4.68
CA TRP A 94 1.36 -1.61 -5.72
C TRP A 94 1.30 -2.64 -6.84
N ARG A 95 0.17 -2.63 -7.56
CA ARG A 95 -0.05 -3.50 -8.70
C ARG A 95 -1.07 -2.89 -9.66
N LEU A 96 -0.87 -3.12 -10.94
CA LEU A 96 -1.83 -2.89 -12.01
C LEU A 96 -2.33 -4.23 -12.53
N ASP A 97 -3.64 -4.42 -12.64
CA ASP A 97 -4.23 -5.66 -13.16
C ASP A 97 -5.17 -5.38 -14.33
N VAL A 98 -5.06 -6.14 -15.42
CA VAL A 98 -6.02 -6.17 -16.52
C VAL A 98 -5.93 -7.49 -17.27
N GLY A 99 -7.05 -8.09 -17.63
CA GLY A 99 -7.02 -9.22 -18.56
C GLY A 99 -6.32 -10.49 -18.07
N GLY A 100 -6.05 -10.60 -16.77
CA GLY A 100 -5.18 -11.65 -16.21
C GLY A 100 -3.68 -11.34 -16.24
N LEU A 101 -3.28 -10.19 -16.77
CA LEU A 101 -1.93 -9.64 -16.67
C LEU A 101 -1.80 -8.76 -15.42
N SER A 102 -0.60 -8.75 -14.84
CA SER A 102 -0.28 -7.90 -13.68
C SER A 102 1.07 -7.21 -13.86
N TRP A 103 1.09 -5.89 -13.67
CA TRP A 103 2.32 -5.11 -13.50
C TRP A 103 2.52 -4.81 -12.01
N THR A 104 3.77 -4.86 -11.58
CA THR A 104 4.17 -4.67 -10.17
C THR A 104 5.44 -3.82 -10.12
N SER A 105 5.95 -3.56 -8.93
CA SER A 105 7.21 -2.87 -8.70
C SER A 105 8.44 -3.51 -9.34
N THR A 106 8.38 -4.74 -9.84
CA THR A 106 9.49 -5.35 -10.59
C THR A 106 9.52 -4.97 -12.06
N HIS A 107 8.49 -4.27 -12.55
CA HIS A 107 8.31 -3.92 -13.95
C HIS A 107 8.38 -2.42 -14.20
N GLU A 108 8.87 -1.60 -13.27
CA GLU A 108 8.96 -0.16 -13.50
C GLU A 108 10.27 0.22 -14.23
N MET A 109 10.21 1.26 -15.08
CA MET A 109 11.31 1.61 -15.97
C MET A 109 12.52 2.26 -15.29
N TYR A 110 12.33 2.85 -14.12
CA TYR A 110 13.29 3.78 -13.55
C TYR A 110 14.14 3.19 -12.43
N ASP A 111 13.94 1.95 -11.98
CA ASP A 111 14.69 1.23 -10.94
C ASP A 111 15.26 2.13 -9.84
N GLY A 112 14.48 3.14 -9.43
CA GLY A 112 14.82 4.01 -8.32
C GLY A 112 15.74 5.15 -8.60
N PHE A 113 15.86 5.60 -9.84
CA PHE A 113 16.50 6.88 -10.11
C PHE A 113 15.71 8.00 -9.39
N PRO A 114 16.32 8.69 -8.41
CA PRO A 114 15.66 9.79 -7.73
C PRO A 114 15.47 10.93 -8.73
N ILE A 115 14.24 11.41 -8.83
CA ILE A 115 13.96 12.69 -9.49
C ILE A 115 14.06 13.74 -8.39
N TYR A 116 14.71 14.87 -8.67
CA TYR A 116 14.84 15.94 -7.68
C TYR A 116 13.73 16.94 -7.89
N VAL A 117 12.89 17.13 -6.87
CA VAL A 117 11.87 18.17 -6.83
C VAL A 117 12.26 19.10 -5.69
N ASP A 118 12.55 20.37 -6.00
CA ASP A 118 12.95 21.40 -5.03
C ASP A 118 14.09 20.96 -4.09
N ASP A 119 15.14 20.35 -4.64
CA ASP A 119 16.31 19.80 -3.94
C ASP A 119 16.05 18.63 -2.98
N GLU A 120 14.80 18.15 -2.89
CA GLU A 120 14.45 16.92 -2.18
C GLU A 120 14.47 15.70 -3.11
N LYS A 121 14.93 14.55 -2.57
CA LYS A 121 14.92 13.27 -3.31
C LYS A 121 13.49 12.79 -3.44
N PHE A 122 12.95 12.89 -4.65
CA PHE A 122 11.60 12.46 -4.97
C PHE A 122 11.63 11.25 -5.90
N TYR A 123 11.33 10.07 -5.36
CA TYR A 123 11.23 8.84 -6.15
C TYR A 123 9.89 8.82 -6.90
N ALA A 124 9.81 9.56 -8.01
CA ALA A 124 8.53 10.03 -8.55
C ALA A 124 7.84 9.08 -9.53
N ASP A 125 8.47 8.00 -9.99
CA ASP A 125 7.86 7.17 -11.02
C ASP A 125 8.00 5.66 -10.70
N PRO A 126 6.88 4.91 -10.68
CA PRO A 126 5.51 5.40 -10.82
C PRO A 126 5.07 6.22 -9.60
N SER A 127 4.20 7.22 -9.81
CA SER A 127 3.60 8.02 -8.72
C SER A 127 2.11 8.20 -8.87
N ILE A 128 1.50 8.55 -7.74
CA ILE A 128 0.10 8.90 -7.62
C ILE A 128 0.00 10.28 -6.98
N ARG A 129 -0.78 11.17 -7.59
CA ARG A 129 -1.28 12.39 -6.99
C ARG A 129 -2.69 12.18 -6.47
N PHE A 130 -2.99 12.69 -5.29
CA PHE A 130 -4.30 12.56 -4.69
C PHE A 130 -4.65 13.74 -3.78
N SER A 131 -5.93 14.09 -3.71
CA SER A 131 -6.45 15.12 -2.81
C SER A 131 -7.90 14.81 -2.47
N GLY A 132 -8.35 15.19 -1.28
CA GLY A 132 -9.73 14.96 -0.84
C GLY A 132 -10.17 13.49 -0.86
N GLY A 133 -9.24 12.55 -0.65
CA GLY A 133 -9.52 11.12 -0.70
C GLY A 133 -9.68 10.53 -2.10
N LYS A 134 -9.33 11.29 -3.16
CA LYS A 134 -9.44 10.90 -4.57
C LYS A 134 -8.08 10.98 -5.25
N VAL A 135 -7.84 10.06 -6.18
CA VAL A 135 -6.71 10.15 -7.09
C VAL A 135 -6.97 11.26 -8.09
N THR A 136 -6.00 12.13 -8.30
CA THR A 136 -6.07 13.30 -9.19
C THR A 136 -5.08 13.22 -10.35
N GLY A 137 -4.14 12.28 -10.32
CA GLY A 137 -3.27 11.99 -11.44
C GLY A 137 -2.34 10.84 -11.13
N ILE A 138 -1.79 10.25 -12.18
CA ILE A 138 -0.77 9.21 -12.08
C ILE A 138 0.35 9.49 -13.06
N SER A 139 1.53 8.96 -12.78
CA SER A 139 2.70 9.02 -13.66
C SER A 139 3.49 7.73 -13.57
N GLY A 140 4.28 7.46 -14.60
CA GLY A 140 5.20 6.34 -14.67
C GLY A 140 5.05 5.50 -15.93
N GLU A 141 6.06 4.67 -16.14
CA GLU A 141 6.12 3.72 -17.23
C GLU A 141 6.57 2.38 -16.65
N MET A 142 5.83 1.34 -17.01
CA MET A 142 6.19 -0.03 -16.68
C MET A 142 6.78 -0.71 -17.90
N VAL A 143 8.05 -1.09 -17.78
CA VAL A 143 8.80 -1.80 -18.80
C VAL A 143 9.09 -3.22 -18.31
N PRO A 144 8.64 -4.25 -19.04
CA PRO A 144 8.91 -5.64 -18.72
C PRO A 144 10.39 -6.01 -18.91
N THR A 145 10.83 -7.03 -18.17
CA THR A 145 12.14 -7.66 -18.35
C THR A 145 12.09 -8.78 -19.39
N SER A 146 13.24 -9.36 -19.73
CA SER A 146 13.36 -10.38 -20.80
C SER A 146 12.69 -11.71 -20.52
N THR A 147 12.24 -11.95 -19.29
CA THR A 147 11.49 -13.15 -18.92
C THR A 147 9.98 -12.91 -18.83
N ASP A 148 9.53 -11.66 -18.89
CA ASP A 148 8.12 -11.32 -18.68
C ASP A 148 7.35 -11.38 -20.00
N THR A 149 6.08 -11.78 -19.92
CA THR A 149 5.17 -11.87 -21.09
C THR A 149 4.14 -10.74 -21.12
N ILE A 150 4.35 -9.67 -20.35
CA ILE A 150 3.45 -8.52 -20.28
C ILE A 150 3.99 -7.36 -21.15
N PRO A 151 3.14 -6.56 -21.80
CA PRO A 151 3.58 -5.43 -22.62
C PRO A 151 3.99 -4.19 -21.80
N VAL A 152 4.54 -3.19 -22.47
CA VAL A 152 4.86 -1.88 -21.87
C VAL A 152 3.56 -1.15 -21.53
N PHE A 153 3.49 -0.55 -20.34
CA PHE A 153 2.33 0.23 -19.91
C PHE A 153 2.74 1.63 -19.44
N ARG A 154 2.26 2.66 -20.12
CA ARG A 154 2.43 4.07 -19.76
C ARG A 154 1.23 4.56 -18.97
N LEU A 155 1.45 4.84 -17.69
CA LEU A 155 0.41 5.21 -16.72
C LEU A 155 -0.25 6.55 -17.05
N ALA A 156 0.56 7.58 -17.31
CA ALA A 156 0.08 8.95 -17.52
C ALA A 156 -0.81 9.07 -18.76
N ASP A 157 -0.39 8.45 -19.88
CA ASP A 157 -1.12 8.47 -21.15
C ASP A 157 -2.20 7.37 -21.23
N PHE A 158 -2.26 6.51 -20.21
CA PHE A 158 -3.01 5.26 -20.19
C PHE A 158 -2.88 4.52 -21.52
N ARG A 159 -1.68 4.01 -21.76
CA ARG A 159 -1.36 3.34 -23.02
C ARG A 159 -0.62 2.05 -22.78
N ILE A 160 -1.13 0.97 -23.37
CA ILE A 160 -0.42 -0.29 -23.55
C ILE A 160 0.21 -0.22 -24.93
N GLU A 161 1.53 -0.30 -25.00
CA GLU A 161 2.25 -0.26 -26.26
C GLU A 161 2.78 -1.66 -26.61
N PRO A 162 2.68 -2.08 -27.89
CA PRO A 162 3.63 -3.04 -28.41
C PRO A 162 4.97 -2.35 -28.42
N GLY A 163 5.97 -2.97 -27.82
CA GLY A 163 7.26 -2.33 -27.71
C GLY A 163 8.34 -3.31 -27.35
N GLU A 164 9.57 -2.92 -27.67
CA GLU A 164 10.73 -3.60 -27.13
C GLU A 164 10.77 -3.34 -25.63
N GLY A 165 10.59 -4.39 -24.82
CA GLY A 165 10.97 -4.32 -23.42
C GLY A 165 12.46 -3.95 -23.33
N LEU A 166 12.94 -3.59 -22.14
CA LEU A 166 14.38 -3.44 -21.97
C LEU A 166 15.07 -4.72 -22.51
N TYR A 167 16.07 -4.54 -23.37
CA TYR A 167 16.85 -5.63 -24.01
C TYR A 167 16.23 -6.33 -25.23
N GLY A 168 15.30 -5.69 -25.95
CA GLY A 168 14.84 -6.18 -27.27
C GLY A 168 13.78 -7.27 -27.20
N ASN A 169 13.04 -7.34 -26.08
CA ASN A 169 11.95 -8.31 -25.92
C ASN A 169 10.79 -7.95 -26.82
N THR A 170 10.02 -8.93 -27.25
CA THR A 170 8.97 -8.67 -28.21
C THR A 170 7.62 -9.23 -27.79
N TYR A 171 6.58 -8.39 -27.85
CA TYR A 171 5.23 -8.71 -27.43
C TYR A 171 4.22 -8.60 -28.59
N GLY A 172 3.43 -9.67 -28.78
CA GLY A 172 2.38 -9.77 -29.79
C GLY A 172 1.09 -9.01 -29.47
N THR A 173 1.16 -7.76 -28.99
CA THR A 173 -0.03 -6.99 -28.60
C THR A 173 -0.41 -5.92 -29.64
N GLN A 174 -1.71 -5.71 -29.90
CA GLN A 174 -2.19 -4.62 -30.79
C GLN A 174 -1.95 -3.22 -30.21
N GLY A 175 -1.58 -3.14 -28.93
CA GLY A 175 -1.58 -1.90 -28.18
C GLY A 175 -2.98 -1.37 -27.92
N PHE A 176 -3.15 -0.79 -26.74
CA PHE A 176 -4.42 -0.25 -26.29
C PHE A 176 -4.23 1.14 -25.73
N LYS A 177 -5.27 1.96 -25.87
CA LYS A 177 -5.42 3.20 -25.12
C LYS A 177 -6.62 3.06 -24.20
N GLY A 178 -6.49 3.58 -22.99
CA GLY A 178 -7.56 3.59 -22.00
C GLY A 178 -7.91 4.99 -21.51
N THR A 179 -8.82 5.03 -20.53
CA THR A 179 -9.18 6.25 -19.79
C THR A 179 -9.33 5.91 -18.31
N TRP A 180 -8.71 6.72 -17.44
CA TRP A 180 -8.80 6.59 -15.98
C TRP A 180 -10.10 7.19 -15.47
N ASP A 181 -10.76 6.49 -14.54
CA ASP A 181 -11.92 6.98 -13.80
C ASP A 181 -11.47 7.56 -12.45
N TYR A 182 -10.99 8.80 -12.51
CA TYR A 182 -10.60 9.53 -11.31
C TYR A 182 -11.79 9.84 -10.38
N ALA A 183 -13.01 9.96 -10.92
CA ALA A 183 -14.20 10.31 -10.14
C ALA A 183 -14.56 9.20 -9.14
N HIS A 184 -14.45 7.93 -9.55
CA HIS A 184 -14.71 6.76 -8.70
C HIS A 184 -13.45 6.16 -8.05
N SER A 185 -12.31 6.86 -8.11
CA SER A 185 -11.10 6.48 -7.40
C SER A 185 -11.23 6.62 -5.87
N SER A 186 -10.28 6.06 -5.12
CA SER A 186 -10.14 6.24 -3.68
C SER A 186 -8.68 6.30 -3.28
N ALA A 187 -8.33 7.21 -2.36
CA ALA A 187 -7.05 7.26 -1.65
C ALA A 187 -7.34 7.52 -0.17
N VAL A 188 -7.55 6.45 0.59
CA VAL A 188 -8.03 6.53 1.98
C VAL A 188 -6.88 6.26 2.92
N LEU A 189 -6.73 7.13 3.91
CA LEU A 189 -5.77 6.94 4.98
C LEU A 189 -6.37 6.00 6.05
N SER A 190 -5.78 4.83 6.23
CA SER A 190 -6.09 3.90 7.31
C SER A 190 -5.02 3.95 8.40
N GLY A 191 -5.45 3.86 9.67
CA GLY A 191 -4.55 3.76 10.82
C GLY A 191 -4.60 2.37 11.42
N VAL A 192 -3.45 1.74 11.61
CA VAL A 192 -3.34 0.52 12.41
C VAL A 192 -3.19 0.94 13.88
N PRO A 193 -4.05 0.48 14.81
CA PRO A 193 -3.92 0.85 16.22
C PRO A 193 -2.53 0.50 16.74
N GLU A 194 -1.91 1.43 17.47
CA GLU A 194 -0.58 1.24 18.06
C GLU A 194 -0.56 -0.02 18.95
N PRO A 195 0.57 -0.74 19.04
CA PRO A 195 0.75 -1.85 19.98
C PRO A 195 0.35 -1.50 21.41
N THR A 196 0.59 -0.25 21.82
CA THR A 196 0.17 0.29 23.13
C THR A 196 -1.35 0.29 23.29
N THR A 197 -2.09 0.65 22.24
CA THR A 197 -3.56 0.60 22.23
C THR A 197 -4.06 -0.82 22.43
N TRP A 198 -3.46 -1.80 21.75
CA TRP A 198 -3.76 -3.22 21.97
C TRP A 198 -3.45 -3.66 23.40
N ALA A 199 -2.30 -3.25 23.94
CA ALA A 199 -1.92 -3.56 25.31
C ALA A 199 -2.92 -3.00 26.33
N ILE A 200 -3.35 -1.75 26.17
CA ILE A 200 -4.37 -1.12 27.03
C ILE A 200 -5.69 -1.87 26.93
N MET A 201 -6.12 -2.28 25.74
CA MET A 201 -7.34 -3.07 25.56
C MET A 201 -7.24 -4.42 26.29
N ILE A 202 -6.14 -5.15 26.11
CA ILE A 202 -5.91 -6.43 26.77
C ILE A 202 -5.92 -6.28 28.29
N VAL A 203 -5.24 -5.26 28.82
CA VAL A 203 -5.21 -4.95 30.25
C VAL A 203 -6.61 -4.61 30.77
N GLY A 204 -7.36 -3.76 30.06
CA GLY A 204 -8.73 -3.39 30.42
C GLY A 204 -9.67 -4.59 30.47
N PHE A 205 -9.64 -5.46 29.46
CA PHE A 205 -10.43 -6.69 29.45
C PHE A 205 -9.97 -7.68 30.52
N GLY A 206 -8.66 -7.80 30.75
CA GLY A 206 -8.09 -8.64 31.78
C GLY A 206 -8.54 -8.22 33.19
N MET A 207 -8.49 -6.93 33.49
CA MET A 207 -8.95 -6.35 34.76
C MET A 207 -10.46 -6.53 34.95
N THR A 208 -11.25 -6.26 33.91
CA THR A 208 -12.71 -6.45 33.95
C THR A 208 -13.07 -7.91 34.22
N GLY A 209 -12.42 -8.85 33.52
CA GLY A 209 -12.61 -10.28 33.74
C GLY A 209 -12.15 -10.73 35.13
N ALA A 210 -11.05 -10.20 35.65
CA ALA A 210 -10.57 -10.47 37.00
C ALA A 210 -11.57 -9.97 38.06
N ALA A 211 -12.11 -8.76 37.90
CA ALA A 211 -13.12 -8.20 38.80
C ALA A 211 -14.40 -9.04 38.84
N ILE A 212 -14.89 -9.49 37.68
CA ILE A 212 -16.07 -10.38 37.59
C ILE A 212 -15.80 -11.71 38.31
N ARG A 213 -14.62 -12.31 38.12
CA ARG A 213 -14.25 -13.57 38.79
C ARG A 213 -14.13 -13.40 40.31
N ALA A 214 -13.54 -12.30 40.77
CA ALA A 214 -13.43 -11.99 42.20
C ALA A 214 -14.81 -11.79 42.84
N ALA A 215 -15.70 -11.04 42.19
CA ALA A 215 -17.07 -10.81 42.68
C ALA A 215 -17.90 -12.10 42.76
N ARG A 216 -17.75 -13.02 41.79
CA ARG A 216 -18.41 -14.34 41.85
C ARG A 216 -17.91 -15.18 43.03
N ARG A 217 -16.60 -15.24 43.25
CA ARG A 217 -16.00 -15.97 44.39
C ARG A 217 -16.48 -15.43 45.73
N ALA A 218 -16.55 -14.11 45.87
CA ALA A 218 -17.06 -13.48 47.08
C ALA A 218 -18.53 -13.87 47.36
N ARG A 219 -19.38 -13.89 46.32
CA ARG A 219 -20.80 -14.28 46.44
C ARG A 219 -21.00 -15.75 46.81
N THR A 220 -20.20 -16.67 46.26
CA THR A 220 -20.26 -18.10 46.61
C THR A 220 -19.81 -18.35 48.05
N ALA A 221 -18.78 -17.63 48.52
CA ALA A 221 -18.30 -17.75 49.90
C ALA A 221 -19.34 -17.31 50.94
N THR A 222 -20.13 -16.26 50.65
CA THR A 222 -21.24 -15.82 51.52
C THR A 222 -22.48 -16.70 51.48
N ALA A 223 -22.65 -17.55 50.46
CA ALA A 223 -23.80 -18.46 50.36
C ALA A 223 -23.56 -19.83 51.02
N ALA A 224 -22.31 -20.12 51.42
CA ALA A 224 -21.92 -21.36 52.09
C ALA A 224 -21.68 -21.19 53.60
N ALA A 225 -21.92 -19.99 54.15
CA ALA A 225 -21.90 -19.66 55.57
C ALA A 225 -23.33 -19.45 56.07
#